data_AF-A0A409WG61-F1
#
_entry.id   AF-A0A409WG61-F1
#
_cell.length_a   1.000
_cell.length_b   1.000
_cell.length_c   1.000
_cell.angle_alpha   90.00
_cell.angle_beta   90.00
_cell.angle_gamma   90.00
#
_symmetry.space_group_name_H-M   'P 1'
#
loop_
_entity.id
_entity.type
_entity.pdbx_description
1 polymer ?
#
loop_
_entity_poly.entity_id
_entity_poly.type
_entity_poly.pdbx_seq_one_letter_code
_entity_poly.pdbx_strand_id
1 'polypeptide(L)'
;MADAIARLSKSSGKPPILLSLCQWGRVQPWLWARKLGQSWRTTGDICKETLSPLLSGFSKLLNPLGSSWDSLTDIMNRNSFIASATDFYGHNDLDIVSLFFRTASSYIYTSIFRSLKCQLTVLSGLLINSTLNISRGNGALTFDENKAHFTLWALMKSPLLILSRVTEETLSILKNKEIIAINQDPAVGTSITPFRWGVNPDWTYNRTHPAQYWSGESQNGTVFMLLNTLDHPADMFFRLTESPWIRAGRQYSVRDLWTHTDNGTAVRNFTAKAVPAHGVVALLLKDAGDEPAGTMPPCANPEWCMAENGTLIGHYRRRRLH
;
A
#
# COMPACT_ATOMS: atom_id res chain seq x y z
N MET A 1 -19.46 -12.92 -20.18
CA MET A 1 -18.09 -12.68 -20.72
C MET A 1 -17.15 -13.82 -20.35
N ALA A 2 -17.05 -14.22 -19.07
CA ALA A 2 -16.28 -15.40 -18.65
C ALA A 2 -16.56 -16.65 -19.50
N ASP A 3 -17.84 -17.00 -19.72
CA ASP A 3 -18.21 -18.14 -20.59
C ASP A 3 -17.72 -17.99 -22.04
N ALA A 4 -17.72 -16.75 -22.56
CA ALA A 4 -17.25 -16.49 -23.92
C ALA A 4 -15.72 -16.68 -24.01
N ILE A 5 -14.97 -16.26 -22.99
CA ILE A 5 -13.52 -16.46 -22.89
C ILE A 5 -13.20 -17.96 -22.79
N ALA A 6 -13.92 -18.69 -21.94
CA ALA A 6 -13.75 -20.13 -21.76
C ALA A 6 -14.07 -20.90 -23.06
N ARG A 7 -15.17 -20.54 -23.74
CA ARG A 7 -15.54 -21.13 -25.03
C ARG A 7 -14.51 -20.83 -26.11
N LEU A 8 -14.03 -19.59 -26.19
CA LEU A 8 -13.00 -19.20 -27.16
C LEU A 8 -11.68 -19.96 -26.93
N SER A 9 -11.24 -20.09 -25.68
CA SER A 9 -10.05 -20.87 -25.34
C SER A 9 -10.21 -22.33 -25.77
N LYS A 10 -11.37 -22.94 -25.46
CA LYS A 10 -11.67 -24.32 -25.85
C LYS A 10 -11.73 -24.52 -27.37
N SER A 11 -12.36 -23.60 -28.11
CA SER A 11 -12.53 -23.74 -29.56
C SER A 11 -11.26 -23.41 -30.34
N SER A 12 -10.42 -22.50 -29.83
CA SER A 12 -9.17 -22.09 -30.49
C SER A 12 -7.96 -22.94 -30.11
N GLY A 13 -8.06 -23.75 -29.04
CA GLY A 13 -6.93 -24.47 -28.46
C GLY A 13 -5.86 -23.56 -27.84
N LYS A 14 -6.15 -22.26 -27.69
CA LYS A 14 -5.22 -21.28 -27.11
C LYS A 14 -5.50 -21.10 -25.62
N PRO A 15 -4.49 -20.71 -24.81
CA PRO A 15 -4.68 -20.36 -23.41
C PRO A 15 -5.80 -19.31 -23.23
N PRO A 16 -6.54 -19.34 -22.10
CA PRO A 16 -7.57 -18.38 -21.83
C PRO A 16 -6.99 -16.97 -21.73
N ILE A 17 -7.72 -16.00 -22.31
CA ILE A 17 -7.37 -14.59 -22.21
C ILE A 17 -7.71 -14.10 -20.79
N LEU A 18 -6.80 -13.34 -20.19
CA LEU A 18 -7.09 -12.63 -18.95
C LEU A 18 -7.88 -11.35 -19.25
N LEU A 19 -9.02 -11.18 -18.58
CA LEU A 19 -9.85 -9.99 -18.66
C LEU A 19 -9.58 -9.08 -17.46
N SER A 20 -8.93 -7.95 -17.74
CA SER A 20 -8.83 -6.82 -16.80
C SER A 20 -9.89 -5.77 -17.14
N LEU A 21 -10.79 -5.48 -16.20
CA LEU A 21 -11.85 -4.48 -16.38
C LEU A 21 -11.35 -3.09 -16.03
N CYS A 22 -11.04 -2.27 -17.03
CA CYS A 22 -10.68 -0.87 -16.84
C CYS A 22 -11.95 0.03 -16.87
N GLN A 23 -12.69 0.07 -15.75
CA GLN A 23 -13.92 0.87 -15.63
C GLN A 23 -13.90 1.85 -14.44
N TRP A 24 -12.70 2.13 -13.90
CA TRP A 24 -12.45 3.13 -12.87
C TRP A 24 -13.32 3.05 -11.61
N GLY A 25 -13.66 1.85 -11.17
CA GLY A 25 -14.55 1.62 -10.01
C GLY A 25 -16.02 1.98 -10.25
N ARG A 26 -16.39 2.45 -11.45
CA ARG A 26 -17.78 2.75 -11.80
C ARG A 26 -18.60 1.48 -11.71
N VAL A 27 -19.86 1.62 -11.26
CA VAL A 27 -20.79 0.52 -11.01
C VAL A 27 -20.25 -0.57 -10.06
N GLN A 28 -19.32 -0.21 -9.17
CA GLN A 28 -18.86 -1.04 -8.04
C GLN A 28 -18.40 -2.46 -8.45
N PRO A 29 -17.35 -2.59 -9.30
CA PRO A 29 -16.89 -3.89 -9.80
C PRO A 29 -16.55 -4.89 -8.71
N TRP A 30 -16.06 -4.44 -7.56
CA TRP A 30 -15.73 -5.31 -6.43
C TRP A 30 -16.90 -6.18 -5.94
N LEU A 31 -18.15 -5.87 -6.30
CA LEU A 31 -19.32 -6.68 -5.97
C LEU A 31 -19.62 -7.81 -6.98
N TRP A 32 -19.17 -7.69 -8.23
CA TRP A 32 -19.63 -8.58 -9.32
C TRP A 32 -18.56 -8.99 -10.33
N ALA A 33 -17.50 -8.20 -10.50
CA ALA A 33 -16.52 -8.36 -11.57
C ALA A 33 -15.72 -9.66 -11.47
N ARG A 34 -15.56 -10.21 -10.25
CA ARG A 34 -14.96 -11.54 -10.03
C ARG A 34 -15.63 -12.66 -10.83
N LYS A 35 -16.93 -12.52 -11.15
CA LYS A 35 -17.65 -13.50 -11.97
C LYS A 35 -17.33 -13.39 -13.47
N LEU A 36 -16.68 -12.31 -13.89
CA LEU A 36 -16.51 -11.95 -15.30
C LEU A 36 -15.05 -11.82 -15.73
N GLY A 37 -14.16 -11.37 -14.85
CA GLY A 37 -12.73 -11.18 -15.13
C GLY A 37 -11.86 -11.32 -13.90
N GLN A 38 -10.55 -11.29 -14.11
CA GLN A 38 -9.52 -11.60 -13.12
C GLN A 38 -9.04 -10.37 -12.36
N SER A 39 -9.24 -9.18 -12.91
CA SER A 39 -8.96 -7.92 -12.22
C SER A 39 -9.92 -6.82 -12.65
N TRP A 40 -10.11 -5.82 -11.81
CA TRP A 40 -10.93 -4.66 -12.13
C TRP A 40 -10.36 -3.39 -11.49
N ARG A 41 -10.27 -2.33 -12.29
CA ARG A 41 -9.78 -1.05 -11.81
C ARG A 41 -10.76 -0.44 -10.82
N THR A 42 -10.27 0.00 -9.66
CA THR A 42 -11.11 0.51 -8.57
C THR A 42 -11.20 2.04 -8.52
N THR A 43 -10.30 2.74 -9.20
CA THR A 43 -10.18 4.21 -9.17
C THR A 43 -9.96 4.80 -10.57
N GLY A 44 -9.97 6.13 -10.67
CA GLY A 44 -9.39 6.82 -11.83
C GLY A 44 -7.89 6.53 -11.96
N ASP A 45 -7.28 7.15 -12.95
CA ASP A 45 -5.86 6.91 -13.24
C ASP A 45 -4.97 7.44 -12.10
N ILE A 46 -3.81 6.82 -11.86
CA ILE A 46 -2.86 7.12 -10.76
C ILE A 46 -2.24 8.53 -10.82
N CYS A 47 -2.51 9.29 -11.88
CA CYS A 47 -2.07 10.67 -12.02
C CYS A 47 -2.98 11.63 -11.24
N LYS A 48 -2.48 12.84 -10.96
CA LYS A 48 -3.26 13.86 -10.25
C LYS A 48 -4.49 14.30 -11.08
N GLU A 49 -5.66 13.73 -10.78
CA GLU A 49 -6.94 14.32 -11.15
C GLU A 49 -7.22 15.49 -10.22
N THR A 50 -6.89 16.70 -10.66
CA THR A 50 -7.17 17.93 -9.92
C THR A 50 -8.68 18.06 -9.72
N LEU A 51 -9.09 18.37 -8.50
CA LEU A 51 -10.44 18.30 -7.90
C LEU A 51 -11.51 19.24 -8.51
N SER A 52 -11.46 19.54 -9.82
CA SER A 52 -12.50 20.32 -10.50
C SER A 52 -12.80 19.74 -11.88
N PRO A 53 -14.04 19.28 -12.14
CA PRO A 53 -14.50 18.91 -13.48
C PRO A 53 -14.29 20.05 -14.49
N LEU A 54 -14.40 21.30 -14.03
CA LEU A 54 -14.26 22.52 -14.83
C LEU A 54 -12.81 22.83 -15.26
N LEU A 55 -11.81 22.32 -14.55
CA LEU A 55 -10.38 22.53 -14.85
C LEU A 55 -9.66 21.26 -15.29
N SER A 56 -10.37 20.13 -15.38
CA SER A 56 -9.83 18.84 -15.81
C SER A 56 -9.13 18.91 -17.18
N GLY A 57 -9.63 19.77 -18.09
CA GLY A 57 -9.00 20.02 -19.39
C GLY A 57 -7.68 20.78 -19.32
N PHE A 58 -7.57 21.78 -18.43
CA PHE A 58 -6.35 22.59 -18.27
C PHE A 58 -5.27 21.90 -17.44
N SER A 59 -5.66 21.13 -16.41
CA SER A 59 -4.69 20.45 -15.55
C SER A 59 -4.02 19.24 -16.23
N LYS A 60 -4.70 18.58 -17.18
CA LYS A 60 -4.07 17.55 -18.04
C LYS A 60 -2.96 18.13 -18.93
N LEU A 61 -3.06 19.42 -19.27
CA LEU A 61 -2.10 20.12 -20.11
C LEU A 61 -0.81 20.52 -19.36
N LEU A 62 -0.90 20.70 -18.03
CA LEU A 62 0.20 21.23 -17.21
C LEU A 62 0.99 20.14 -16.45
N ASN A 63 0.38 19.00 -16.13
CA ASN A 63 1.06 17.85 -15.51
C ASN A 63 0.65 16.54 -16.21
N PRO A 64 1.16 16.29 -17.42
CA PRO A 64 0.73 15.15 -18.21
C PRO A 64 1.42 13.88 -17.69
N LEU A 65 0.76 13.13 -16.78
CA LEU A 65 1.08 11.75 -16.37
C LEU A 65 2.02 11.56 -15.14
N GLY A 66 2.24 12.58 -14.31
CA GLY A 66 3.01 12.41 -13.06
C GLY A 66 2.17 11.82 -11.92
N SER A 67 2.63 10.73 -11.31
CA SER A 67 2.08 10.24 -10.04
C SER A 67 2.54 11.15 -8.89
N SER A 68 1.62 11.51 -8.00
CA SER A 68 1.89 12.37 -6.84
C SER A 68 1.49 11.66 -5.56
N TRP A 69 2.05 12.06 -4.42
CA TRP A 69 1.64 11.51 -3.13
C TRP A 69 0.12 11.62 -2.89
N ASP A 70 -0.49 12.74 -3.30
CA ASP A 70 -1.94 12.97 -3.22
C ASP A 70 -2.75 11.91 -3.99
N SER A 71 -2.30 11.55 -5.20
CA SER A 71 -3.00 10.57 -6.03
C SER A 71 -2.81 9.16 -5.51
N LEU A 72 -1.62 8.84 -5.00
CA LEU A 72 -1.38 7.59 -4.29
C LEU A 72 -2.33 7.46 -3.11
N THR A 73 -2.28 8.40 -2.16
CA THR A 73 -3.08 8.40 -0.93
C THR A 73 -4.60 8.35 -1.18
N ASP A 74 -5.14 8.98 -2.24
CA ASP A 74 -6.54 8.82 -2.64
C ASP A 74 -6.86 7.37 -3.04
N ILE A 75 -5.99 6.73 -3.82
CA ILE A 75 -6.14 5.33 -4.23
C ILE A 75 -6.04 4.40 -3.02
N MET A 76 -5.06 4.63 -2.14
CA MET A 76 -4.91 3.86 -0.90
C MET A 76 -6.16 3.97 -0.03
N ASN A 77 -6.64 5.20 0.19
CA ASN A 77 -7.82 5.48 0.99
C ASN A 77 -9.04 4.75 0.43
N ARG A 78 -9.31 4.83 -0.87
CA ARG A 78 -10.46 4.15 -1.49
C ARG A 78 -10.36 2.64 -1.38
N ASN A 79 -9.20 2.06 -1.67
CA ASN A 79 -9.04 0.61 -1.66
C ASN A 79 -9.04 0.03 -0.23
N SER A 80 -8.74 0.84 0.79
CA SER A 80 -8.83 0.42 2.21
C SER A 80 -10.21 -0.09 2.61
N PHE A 81 -11.27 0.43 1.99
CA PHE A 81 -12.66 0.04 2.28
C PHE A 81 -13.16 -1.17 1.48
N ILE A 82 -12.39 -1.60 0.47
CA ILE A 82 -12.79 -2.68 -0.45
C ILE A 82 -11.72 -3.77 -0.58
N ALA A 83 -10.71 -3.77 0.30
CA ALA A 83 -9.61 -4.74 0.31
C ALA A 83 -10.10 -6.20 0.38
N SER A 84 -11.22 -6.43 1.09
CA SER A 84 -11.86 -7.75 1.21
C SER A 84 -12.39 -8.33 -0.12
N ALA A 85 -12.51 -7.51 -1.17
CA ALA A 85 -12.94 -7.99 -2.49
C ALA A 85 -11.81 -8.67 -3.28
N THR A 86 -10.55 -8.49 -2.88
CA THR A 86 -9.40 -9.16 -3.49
C THR A 86 -9.24 -10.55 -2.90
N ASP A 87 -9.24 -11.56 -3.78
CA ASP A 87 -8.95 -12.95 -3.47
C ASP A 87 -8.47 -13.67 -4.75
N PHE A 88 -8.22 -14.96 -4.68
CA PHE A 88 -7.90 -15.76 -5.87
C PHE A 88 -8.90 -15.53 -7.00
N TYR A 89 -8.36 -15.39 -8.21
CA TYR A 89 -9.10 -15.19 -9.46
C TYR A 89 -9.88 -13.87 -9.55
N GLY A 90 -9.66 -12.92 -8.64
CA GLY A 90 -10.32 -11.62 -8.69
C GLY A 90 -9.62 -10.58 -7.83
N HIS A 91 -8.93 -9.64 -8.47
CA HIS A 91 -8.10 -8.65 -7.80
C HIS A 91 -8.58 -7.22 -8.05
N ASN A 92 -8.64 -6.42 -6.99
CA ASN A 92 -8.69 -4.96 -7.15
C ASN A 92 -7.43 -4.50 -7.87
N ASP A 93 -7.61 -3.78 -8.99
CA ASP A 93 -6.54 -3.16 -9.76
C ASP A 93 -6.43 -1.69 -9.36
N LEU A 94 -5.32 -1.35 -8.71
CA LEU A 94 -5.00 -0.01 -8.22
C LEU A 94 -4.35 0.88 -9.30
N ASP A 95 -4.39 0.45 -10.57
CA ASP A 95 -3.68 1.05 -11.71
C ASP A 95 -2.19 0.67 -11.76
N ILE A 96 -1.52 1.10 -12.82
CA ILE A 96 -0.12 0.77 -13.14
C ILE A 96 0.88 1.26 -12.07
N VAL A 97 1.96 0.51 -11.93
CA VAL A 97 3.11 0.87 -11.11
C VAL A 97 3.99 1.87 -11.89
N SER A 98 3.83 3.14 -11.57
CA SER A 98 4.58 4.27 -12.12
C SER A 98 5.64 4.78 -11.13
N LEU A 99 6.88 4.28 -11.24
CA LEU A 99 7.98 4.65 -10.36
C LEU A 99 8.88 5.71 -11.00
N PHE A 100 9.26 6.72 -10.20
CA PHE A 100 10.14 7.84 -10.59
C PHE A 100 9.74 8.53 -11.92
N PHE A 101 8.47 8.44 -12.31
CA PHE A 101 8.01 8.91 -13.61
C PHE A 101 7.97 10.44 -13.62
N ARG A 102 8.85 11.04 -14.43
CA ARG A 102 8.86 12.47 -14.71
C ARG A 102 8.22 12.71 -16.06
N THR A 103 7.22 13.57 -16.08
CA THR A 103 6.71 14.13 -17.33
C THR A 103 7.78 15.06 -17.90
N ALA A 104 8.06 14.96 -19.19
CA ALA A 104 8.99 15.84 -19.89
C ALA A 104 8.37 17.23 -20.10
N SER A 105 8.08 17.97 -19.03
CA SER A 105 7.46 19.30 -19.11
C SER A 105 8.45 20.46 -18.95
N SER A 106 9.74 20.24 -19.21
CA SER A 106 10.77 21.31 -19.21
C SER A 106 11.41 21.59 -20.57
N TYR A 107 11.17 20.76 -21.60
CA TYR A 107 11.75 20.98 -22.94
C TYR A 107 10.83 21.70 -23.95
N ILE A 108 9.52 21.77 -23.70
CA ILE A 108 8.55 22.41 -24.63
C ILE A 108 8.24 23.87 -24.23
N TYR A 109 8.43 24.22 -22.95
CA TYR A 109 8.15 25.59 -22.47
C TYR A 109 9.13 26.65 -23.02
N THR A 110 10.35 26.27 -23.39
CA THR A 110 11.36 27.21 -23.90
C THR A 110 11.17 27.56 -25.39
N SER A 111 10.46 26.76 -26.17
CA SER A 111 10.22 27.06 -27.60
C SER A 111 8.96 27.89 -27.82
N ILE A 112 7.90 27.69 -27.03
CA ILE A 112 6.61 28.38 -27.20
C ILE A 112 6.61 29.78 -26.55
N PHE A 113 7.34 30.00 -25.45
CA PHE A 113 7.44 31.33 -24.81
C PHE A 113 8.53 32.25 -25.38
N ARG A 114 9.26 31.84 -26.42
CA ARG A 114 10.19 32.72 -27.12
C ARG A 114 9.49 33.81 -27.96
N SER A 115 8.17 33.67 -28.18
CA SER A 115 7.35 34.62 -28.95
C SER A 115 6.58 35.65 -28.10
N LEU A 116 6.63 35.58 -26.77
CA LEU A 116 5.99 36.56 -25.86
C LEU A 116 7.02 37.27 -24.97
N LYS A 117 8.21 37.54 -25.51
CA LYS A 117 9.28 38.30 -24.83
C LYS A 117 9.18 39.82 -25.04
N CYS A 118 7.97 40.33 -25.23
CA CYS A 118 7.68 41.76 -25.25
C CYS A 118 6.56 41.99 -24.23
N GLN A 119 6.81 42.81 -23.21
CA GLN A 119 5.96 43.09 -22.04
C GLN A 119 6.11 42.12 -20.85
N LEU A 120 7.23 42.23 -20.12
CA LEU A 120 7.24 42.61 -18.69
C LEU A 120 8.69 42.53 -18.21
N THR A 121 9.39 43.67 -18.32
CA THR A 121 10.76 43.84 -17.85
C THR A 121 10.76 44.75 -16.63
N VAL A 122 10.19 44.33 -15.50
CA VAL A 122 10.40 44.98 -14.18
C VAL A 122 10.12 43.92 -13.10
N LEU A 123 11.01 43.79 -12.11
CA LEU A 123 11.00 42.81 -11.00
C LEU A 123 11.68 41.45 -11.24
N SER A 124 12.91 41.47 -11.76
CA SER A 124 13.87 40.37 -11.54
C SER A 124 15.16 40.94 -10.96
N GLY A 125 15.18 41.16 -9.65
CA GLY A 125 16.32 41.78 -9.00
C GLY A 125 16.15 41.82 -7.50
N LEU A 126 15.95 40.67 -6.85
CA LEU A 126 16.38 40.45 -5.47
C LEU A 126 16.31 38.94 -5.17
N LEU A 127 17.39 38.41 -4.60
CA LEU A 127 17.49 37.10 -3.92
C LEU A 127 17.64 35.84 -4.80
N ILE A 128 18.76 35.74 -5.55
CA ILE A 128 19.40 34.44 -5.83
C ILE A 128 20.60 34.34 -4.89
N ASN A 129 20.35 33.90 -3.65
CA ASN A 129 21.35 33.36 -2.74
C ASN A 129 20.61 32.64 -1.60
N SER A 130 20.02 31.50 -1.93
CA SER A 130 19.83 30.43 -0.98
C SER A 130 19.97 29.13 -1.76
N THR A 131 20.73 28.20 -1.21
CA THR A 131 20.81 26.80 -1.62
C THR A 131 19.39 26.22 -1.61
N LEU A 132 18.71 26.33 -2.75
CA LEU A 132 17.37 25.81 -2.93
C LEU A 132 17.51 24.30 -3.11
N ASN A 133 17.28 23.56 -2.03
CA ASN A 133 17.07 22.11 -2.09
C ASN A 133 16.05 21.81 -3.18
N ILE A 134 16.47 21.17 -4.26
CA ILE A 134 15.64 20.76 -5.41
C ILE A 134 14.80 19.52 -5.02
N SER A 135 14.18 19.52 -3.83
CA SER A 135 13.53 18.33 -3.28
C SER A 135 12.00 18.30 -3.43
N ARG A 136 11.34 19.39 -3.86
CA ARG A 136 9.86 19.39 -3.98
C ARG A 136 9.31 20.25 -5.13
N GLY A 137 9.64 19.93 -6.40
CA GLY A 137 9.22 20.78 -7.51
C GLY A 137 9.00 20.19 -8.90
N ASN A 138 9.09 18.87 -9.13
CA ASN A 138 9.02 18.31 -10.50
C ASN A 138 8.06 17.13 -10.69
N GLY A 139 7.04 16.98 -9.83
CA GLY A 139 5.98 15.99 -10.04
C GLY A 139 6.42 14.52 -10.02
N ALA A 140 7.58 14.23 -9.42
CA ALA A 140 8.10 12.88 -9.23
C ALA A 140 8.12 12.53 -7.74
N LEU A 141 7.65 11.32 -7.44
CA LEU A 141 7.66 10.74 -6.10
C LEU A 141 9.09 10.63 -5.54
N THR A 142 9.24 10.81 -4.23
CA THR A 142 10.50 10.53 -3.51
C THR A 142 10.79 9.03 -3.48
N PHE A 143 12.02 8.64 -3.13
CA PHE A 143 12.36 7.22 -3.01
C PHE A 143 11.47 6.48 -2.01
N ASP A 144 11.20 7.09 -0.84
CA ASP A 144 10.31 6.54 0.18
C ASP A 144 8.86 6.45 -0.27
N GLU A 145 8.37 7.46 -1.01
CA GLU A 145 7.03 7.43 -1.61
C GLU A 145 6.91 6.32 -2.68
N ASN A 146 7.95 6.11 -3.48
CA ASN A 146 8.01 5.01 -4.45
C ASN A 146 8.04 3.64 -3.76
N LYS A 147 8.77 3.51 -2.64
CA LYS A 147 8.74 2.31 -1.80
C LYS A 147 7.34 2.05 -1.24
N ALA A 148 6.68 3.09 -0.71
CA ALA A 148 5.32 3.00 -0.18
C ALA A 148 4.31 2.58 -1.26
N HIS A 149 4.39 3.20 -2.45
CA HIS A 149 3.59 2.86 -3.62
C HIS A 149 3.73 1.38 -3.99
N PHE A 150 4.96 0.91 -4.23
CA PHE A 150 5.19 -0.49 -4.62
C PHE A 150 4.75 -1.48 -3.53
N THR A 151 5.06 -1.18 -2.27
CA THR A 151 4.70 -2.04 -1.13
C THR A 151 3.20 -2.22 -1.04
N LEU A 152 2.43 -1.11 -1.07
CA LEU A 152 0.99 -1.22 -0.96
C LEU A 152 0.39 -1.99 -2.14
N TRP A 153 0.80 -1.69 -3.38
CA TRP A 153 0.28 -2.39 -4.55
C TRP A 153 0.53 -3.90 -4.47
N ALA A 154 1.73 -4.27 -4.04
CA ALA A 154 2.10 -5.67 -3.89
C ALA A 154 1.29 -6.35 -2.78
N LEU A 155 1.22 -5.77 -1.59
CA LEU A 155 0.55 -6.37 -0.43
C LEU A 155 -0.98 -6.33 -0.53
N MET A 156 -1.55 -5.35 -1.23
CA MET A 156 -2.97 -5.33 -1.58
C MET A 156 -3.33 -6.30 -2.72
N LYS A 157 -2.33 -7.03 -3.24
CA LYS A 157 -2.47 -8.00 -4.33
C LYS A 157 -3.06 -7.40 -5.60
N SER A 158 -2.68 -6.16 -5.91
CA SER A 158 -2.94 -5.53 -7.20
C SER A 158 -2.10 -6.19 -8.29
N PRO A 159 -2.56 -6.23 -9.55
CA PRO A 159 -1.71 -6.54 -10.69
C PRO A 159 -0.50 -5.58 -10.74
N LEU A 160 0.72 -6.13 -10.76
CA LEU A 160 1.97 -5.36 -10.82
C LEU A 160 2.36 -5.08 -12.27
N LEU A 161 1.63 -4.17 -12.93
CA LEU A 161 1.91 -3.73 -14.29
C LEU A 161 2.90 -2.56 -14.29
N ILE A 162 4.11 -2.79 -14.79
CA ILE A 162 5.22 -1.83 -14.67
C ILE A 162 5.24 -0.85 -15.84
N LEU A 163 5.21 0.46 -15.54
CA LEU A 163 5.48 1.52 -16.50
C LEU A 163 6.50 2.50 -15.91
N SER A 164 7.77 2.12 -15.96
CA SER A 164 8.86 2.93 -15.39
C SER A 164 10.09 2.92 -16.27
N ARG A 165 10.89 3.99 -16.21
CA ARG A 165 12.26 3.94 -16.73
C ARG A 165 13.09 3.01 -15.85
N VAL A 166 13.81 2.08 -16.47
CA VAL A 166 14.65 1.12 -15.75
C VAL A 166 15.91 1.83 -15.26
N THR A 167 15.88 2.31 -14.01
CA THR A 167 17.04 2.84 -13.27
C THR A 167 17.44 1.86 -12.15
N GLU A 168 18.65 1.98 -11.61
CA GLU A 168 19.08 1.14 -10.48
C GLU A 168 18.17 1.29 -9.25
N GLU A 169 17.75 2.53 -8.94
CA GLU A 169 16.78 2.81 -7.87
C GLU A 169 15.42 2.17 -8.12
N THR A 170 14.93 2.21 -9.36
CA THR A 170 13.66 1.58 -9.72
C THR A 170 13.77 0.06 -9.63
N LEU A 171 14.89 -0.50 -10.09
CA LEU A 171 15.14 -1.94 -10.03
C LEU A 171 15.31 -2.44 -8.60
N SER A 172 15.87 -1.65 -7.68
CA SER A 172 16.00 -2.06 -6.27
C SER A 172 14.64 -2.20 -5.59
N ILE A 173 13.66 -1.38 -5.98
CA ILE A 173 12.26 -1.48 -5.54
C ILE A 173 11.58 -2.67 -6.23
N LEU A 174 11.61 -2.73 -7.57
CA LEU A 174 10.87 -3.73 -8.35
C LEU A 174 11.42 -5.15 -8.26
N LYS A 175 12.65 -5.35 -7.78
CA LYS A 175 13.26 -6.68 -7.60
C LYS A 175 13.14 -7.23 -6.19
N ASN A 176 12.39 -6.58 -5.30
CA ASN A 176 12.19 -7.10 -3.95
C ASN A 176 11.37 -8.41 -3.99
N LYS A 177 12.10 -9.54 -3.98
CA LYS A 177 11.52 -10.87 -4.13
C LYS A 177 10.59 -11.26 -2.98
N GLU A 178 10.82 -10.73 -1.78
CA GLU A 178 10.02 -11.08 -0.62
C GLU A 178 8.65 -10.41 -0.67
N ILE A 179 8.60 -9.12 -1.02
CA ILE A 179 7.35 -8.40 -1.23
C ILE A 179 6.57 -9.00 -2.42
N ILE A 180 7.26 -9.34 -3.50
CA ILE A 180 6.65 -10.02 -4.66
C ILE A 180 6.11 -11.40 -4.28
N ALA A 181 6.81 -12.15 -3.42
CA ALA A 181 6.34 -13.45 -2.98
C ALA A 181 5.03 -13.37 -2.18
N ILE A 182 4.79 -12.29 -1.44
CA ILE A 182 3.49 -12.05 -0.79
C ILE A 182 2.41 -11.75 -1.83
N ASN A 183 2.71 -10.95 -2.85
CA ASN A 183 1.78 -10.65 -3.94
C ASN A 183 1.40 -11.93 -4.73
N GLN A 184 2.38 -12.82 -4.94
CA GLN A 184 2.28 -14.05 -5.71
C GLN A 184 2.09 -15.30 -4.81
N ASP A 185 1.51 -15.12 -3.62
CA ASP A 185 1.30 -16.21 -2.67
C ASP A 185 0.31 -17.25 -3.25
N PRO A 186 0.72 -18.53 -3.40
CA PRO A 186 -0.11 -19.56 -4.01
C PRO A 186 -1.17 -20.12 -3.06
N ALA A 187 -1.04 -19.90 -1.73
CA ALA A 187 -1.94 -20.47 -0.73
C ALA A 187 -2.91 -19.44 -0.15
N VAL A 188 -2.49 -18.18 -0.08
CA VAL A 188 -3.35 -17.07 0.39
C VAL A 188 -3.66 -16.15 -0.78
N GLY A 189 -4.94 -16.00 -1.14
CA GLY A 189 -5.39 -15.11 -2.22
C GLY A 189 -5.78 -13.72 -1.73
N THR A 190 -6.15 -13.60 -0.45
CA THR A 190 -6.66 -12.36 0.16
C THR A 190 -5.59 -11.29 0.29
N SER A 191 -5.99 -10.04 0.16
CA SER A 191 -5.12 -8.87 0.37
C SER A 191 -4.93 -8.54 1.85
N ILE A 192 -3.95 -7.69 2.17
CA ILE A 192 -3.89 -7.05 3.49
C ILE A 192 -5.09 -6.11 3.69
N THR A 193 -5.61 -6.02 4.92
CA THR A 193 -6.66 -5.06 5.28
C THR A 193 -6.20 -4.15 6.42
N PRO A 194 -6.74 -2.92 6.51
CA PRO A 194 -6.38 -2.02 7.58
C PRO A 194 -6.97 -2.53 8.89
N PHE A 195 -6.17 -2.51 9.96
CA PHE A 195 -6.66 -2.78 11.31
C PHE A 195 -6.69 -1.51 12.18
N ARG A 196 -6.02 -0.43 11.74
CA ARG A 196 -6.09 0.88 12.40
C ARG A 196 -5.77 2.03 11.46
N TRP A 197 -6.54 3.11 11.52
CA TRP A 197 -6.33 4.28 10.66
C TRP A 197 -5.21 5.20 11.13
N GLY A 198 -4.91 5.23 12.42
CA GLY A 198 -3.79 5.98 12.99
C GLY A 198 -4.18 7.41 13.35
N VAL A 199 -3.73 8.40 12.57
CA VAL A 199 -4.03 9.83 12.81
C VAL A 199 -5.54 10.14 12.79
N ASN A 200 -6.31 9.32 12.08
CA ASN A 200 -7.76 9.42 12.03
C ASN A 200 -8.41 8.28 12.84
N PRO A 201 -9.65 8.47 13.32
CA PRO A 201 -10.48 7.37 13.82
C PRO A 201 -10.62 6.26 12.77
N ASP A 202 -10.78 5.02 13.23
CA ASP A 202 -10.95 3.88 12.34
C ASP A 202 -12.16 4.06 11.41
N TRP A 203 -12.03 3.54 10.19
CA TRP A 203 -12.98 3.71 9.09
C TRP A 203 -13.21 5.15 8.60
N THR A 204 -12.32 6.09 8.91
CA THR A 204 -12.41 7.46 8.38
C THR A 204 -11.98 7.50 6.91
N TYR A 205 -12.87 7.98 6.03
CA TYR A 205 -12.51 8.28 4.64
C TYR A 205 -11.75 9.60 4.57
N ASN A 206 -10.42 9.53 4.35
CA ASN A 206 -9.57 10.72 4.23
C ASN A 206 -8.53 10.50 3.13
N ARG A 207 -8.61 11.32 2.07
CA ARG A 207 -7.76 11.19 0.89
C ARG A 207 -6.30 11.54 1.15
N THR A 208 -6.02 12.39 2.13
CA THR A 208 -4.66 12.83 2.45
C THR A 208 -3.99 11.94 3.49
N HIS A 209 -4.79 11.41 4.41
CA HIS A 209 -4.32 10.54 5.49
C HIS A 209 -5.13 9.22 5.49
N PRO A 210 -4.83 8.30 4.56
CA PRO A 210 -5.45 6.98 4.52
C PRO A 210 -5.09 6.16 5.76
N ALA A 211 -5.63 4.93 5.86
CA ALA A 211 -5.27 4.02 6.94
C ALA A 211 -3.76 3.78 6.98
N GLN A 212 -3.19 3.78 8.19
CA GLN A 212 -1.74 3.69 8.39
C GLN A 212 -1.25 2.29 8.78
N TYR A 213 -2.12 1.46 9.35
CA TYR A 213 -1.73 0.17 9.92
C TYR A 213 -2.53 -0.95 9.27
N TRP A 214 -1.81 -1.87 8.63
CA TRP A 214 -2.38 -2.94 7.83
C TRP A 214 -1.74 -4.27 8.18
N SER A 215 -2.51 -5.34 8.09
CA SER A 215 -1.96 -6.69 8.17
C SER A 215 -2.71 -7.64 7.25
N GLY A 216 -2.20 -8.85 7.08
CA GLY A 216 -2.86 -9.92 6.34
C GLY A 216 -2.06 -11.21 6.42
N GLU A 217 -2.70 -12.32 6.06
CA GLU A 217 -2.06 -13.62 6.01
C GLU A 217 -1.18 -13.80 4.77
N SER A 218 -0.16 -14.64 4.93
CA SER A 218 0.63 -15.26 3.88
C SER A 218 0.92 -16.70 4.29
N GLN A 219 1.20 -17.58 3.33
CA GLN A 219 1.66 -18.95 3.59
C GLN A 219 2.84 -19.01 4.59
N ASN A 220 3.64 -17.95 4.67
CA ASN A 220 4.84 -17.89 5.48
C ASN A 220 4.67 -17.14 6.81
N GLY A 221 3.46 -16.68 7.16
CA GLY A 221 3.18 -15.93 8.39
C GLY A 221 2.29 -14.72 8.16
N THR A 222 2.22 -13.82 9.14
CA THR A 222 1.40 -12.62 9.09
C THR A 222 2.22 -11.44 8.60
N VAL A 223 1.77 -10.80 7.52
CA VAL A 223 2.41 -9.62 6.96
C VAL A 223 1.85 -8.37 7.62
N PHE A 224 2.71 -7.42 7.96
CA PHE A 224 2.35 -6.11 8.47
C PHE A 224 2.90 -5.03 7.56
N MET A 225 2.09 -4.00 7.33
CA MET A 225 2.52 -2.79 6.64
C MET A 225 2.16 -1.57 7.47
N LEU A 226 3.16 -0.73 7.73
CA LEU A 226 3.02 0.55 8.43
C LEU A 226 3.34 1.67 7.46
N LEU A 227 2.39 2.58 7.28
CA LEU A 227 2.51 3.72 6.37
C LEU A 227 2.57 5.03 7.17
N ASN A 228 3.69 5.75 7.07
CA ASN A 228 3.78 7.08 7.63
C ASN A 228 3.17 8.09 6.66
N THR A 229 1.96 8.58 6.93
CA THR A 229 1.27 9.57 6.08
C THR A 229 1.65 11.02 6.39
N LEU A 230 2.63 11.24 7.26
CA LEU A 230 3.07 12.56 7.69
C LEU A 230 4.26 13.05 6.85
N ASP A 231 4.40 14.37 6.76
CA ASP A 231 5.50 15.06 6.08
C ASP A 231 6.84 15.07 6.88
N HIS A 232 6.90 14.33 8.00
CA HIS A 232 8.09 14.23 8.85
C HIS A 232 8.27 12.80 9.38
N PRO A 233 9.48 12.40 9.79
CA PRO A 233 9.71 11.09 10.38
C PRO A 233 8.89 10.89 11.66
N ALA A 234 8.34 9.69 11.84
CA ALA A 234 7.51 9.36 13.00
C ALA A 234 7.78 7.92 13.50
N ASP A 235 7.60 7.75 14.82
CA ASP A 235 7.57 6.42 15.43
C ASP A 235 6.17 5.80 15.24
N MET A 236 6.11 4.57 14.74
CA MET A 236 4.87 3.85 14.52
C MET A 236 4.80 2.63 15.44
N PHE A 237 3.96 2.72 16.46
CA PHE A 237 3.76 1.69 17.49
C PHE A 237 2.44 0.96 17.27
N PHE A 238 2.39 -0.36 17.42
CA PHE A 238 1.15 -1.11 17.51
C PHE A 238 1.26 -2.29 18.47
N ARG A 239 0.14 -2.71 19.07
CA ARG A 239 0.06 -3.98 19.79
C ARG A 239 -0.19 -5.10 18.80
N LEU A 240 0.51 -6.22 18.94
CA LEU A 240 0.42 -7.33 17.99
C LEU A 240 -1.03 -7.86 17.88
N THR A 241 -1.76 -7.91 19.01
CA THR A 241 -3.16 -8.34 19.08
C THR A 241 -4.17 -7.34 18.53
N GLU A 242 -3.76 -6.18 18.01
CA GLU A 242 -4.65 -5.33 17.21
C GLU A 242 -4.89 -5.93 15.82
N SER A 243 -3.98 -6.79 15.35
CA SER A 243 -4.16 -7.55 14.13
C SER A 243 -5.03 -8.79 14.36
N PRO A 244 -6.05 -9.05 13.52
CA PRO A 244 -6.87 -10.25 13.63
C PRO A 244 -6.12 -11.54 13.24
N TRP A 245 -4.95 -11.43 12.62
CA TRP A 245 -4.11 -12.56 12.19
C TRP A 245 -2.99 -12.88 13.17
N ILE A 246 -3.05 -12.31 14.38
CA ILE A 246 -2.13 -12.60 15.47
C ILE A 246 -2.89 -13.25 16.61
N ARG A 247 -2.29 -14.31 17.17
CA ARG A 247 -2.78 -14.99 18.35
C ARG A 247 -2.16 -14.38 19.60
N ALA A 248 -2.99 -14.09 20.60
CA ALA A 248 -2.52 -13.63 21.90
C ALA A 248 -1.75 -14.74 22.63
N GLY A 249 -0.73 -14.38 23.42
CA GLY A 249 0.07 -15.34 24.19
C GLY A 249 1.20 -15.98 23.39
N ARG A 250 1.43 -15.52 22.16
CA ARG A 250 2.52 -15.95 21.30
C ARG A 250 3.51 -14.81 21.08
N GLN A 251 4.76 -15.19 20.83
CA GLN A 251 5.81 -14.30 20.37
C GLN A 251 6.10 -14.56 18.89
N TYR A 252 6.54 -13.53 18.18
CA TYR A 252 6.69 -13.60 16.73
C TYR A 252 8.09 -13.16 16.29
N SER A 253 8.78 -13.98 15.49
CA SER A 253 10.02 -13.55 14.84
C SER A 253 9.70 -12.50 13.78
N VAL A 254 10.40 -11.37 13.81
CA VAL A 254 10.15 -10.23 12.93
C VAL A 254 11.19 -10.19 11.83
N ARG A 255 10.76 -10.26 10.58
CA ARG A 255 11.61 -10.04 9.41
C ARG A 255 11.21 -8.74 8.72
N ASP A 256 12.17 -7.86 8.47
CA ASP A 256 11.96 -6.65 7.66
C ASP A 256 12.18 -6.98 6.19
N LEU A 257 11.13 -6.77 5.38
CA LEU A 257 11.09 -7.15 3.97
C LEU A 257 11.87 -6.18 3.06
N TRP A 258 12.20 -4.98 3.54
CA TRP A 258 12.97 -3.98 2.79
C TRP A 258 14.46 -4.04 3.09
N THR A 259 14.85 -4.24 4.35
CA THR A 259 16.26 -4.40 4.73
C THR A 259 16.74 -5.84 4.62
N HIS A 260 15.82 -6.81 4.46
CA HIS A 260 16.10 -8.24 4.42
C HIS A 260 16.76 -8.77 5.71
N THR A 261 16.50 -8.10 6.84
CA THR A 261 17.08 -8.43 8.15
C THR A 261 16.06 -9.06 9.09
N ASP A 262 16.54 -9.96 9.94
CA ASP A 262 15.75 -10.53 11.03
C ASP A 262 15.93 -9.65 12.28
N ASN A 263 14.88 -8.98 12.71
CA ASN A 263 14.87 -7.99 13.80
C ASN A 263 14.48 -8.60 15.15
N GLY A 264 14.86 -9.87 15.38
CA GLY A 264 14.59 -10.60 16.62
C GLY A 264 13.12 -11.00 16.77
N THR A 265 12.63 -11.03 18.01
CA THR A 265 11.28 -11.51 18.35
C THR A 265 10.47 -10.39 19.00
N ALA A 266 9.26 -10.16 18.50
CA ALA A 266 8.30 -9.23 19.07
C ALA A 266 7.38 -9.95 20.06
N VAL A 267 7.16 -9.31 21.21
CA VAL A 267 6.30 -9.79 22.29
C VAL A 267 5.28 -8.70 22.61
N ARG A 268 3.98 -8.99 22.42
CA ARG A 268 2.81 -8.12 22.66
C ARG A 268 2.71 -6.83 21.85
N ASN A 269 3.81 -6.19 21.50
CA ASN A 269 3.84 -4.98 20.71
C ASN A 269 5.10 -4.89 19.84
N PHE A 270 5.08 -3.94 18.92
CA PHE A 270 6.21 -3.59 18.07
C PHE A 270 6.22 -2.08 17.84
N THR A 271 7.42 -1.49 17.76
CA THR A 271 7.59 -0.09 17.35
C THR A 271 8.57 -0.01 16.20
N ALA A 272 8.11 0.46 15.05
CA ALA A 272 9.00 0.93 13.99
C ALA A 272 9.47 2.35 14.35
N LYS A 273 10.79 2.52 14.50
CA LYS A 273 11.40 3.79 14.91
C LYS A 273 11.76 4.64 13.70
N ALA A 274 11.53 5.95 13.81
CA ALA A 274 11.94 6.95 12.82
C ALA A 274 11.58 6.59 11.36
N VAL A 275 10.35 6.13 11.13
CA VAL A 275 9.85 5.85 9.77
C VAL A 275 9.86 7.16 8.99
N PRO A 276 10.56 7.26 7.84
CA PRO A 276 10.67 8.49 7.07
C PRO A 276 9.32 9.11 6.70
N ALA A 277 9.31 10.41 6.38
CA ALA A 277 8.14 11.07 5.84
C ALA A 277 7.65 10.34 4.57
N HIS A 278 6.36 10.02 4.51
CA HIS A 278 5.76 9.23 3.42
C HIS A 278 6.39 7.84 3.22
N GLY A 279 7.14 7.36 4.21
CA GLY A 279 7.82 6.08 4.21
C GLY A 279 6.90 4.92 4.58
N VAL A 280 7.39 3.71 4.32
CA VAL A 280 6.69 2.46 4.60
C VAL A 280 7.62 1.49 5.32
N VAL A 281 7.05 0.71 6.23
CA VAL A 281 7.68 -0.47 6.81
C VAL A 281 6.86 -1.69 6.42
N ALA A 282 7.51 -2.73 5.94
CA ALA A 282 6.88 -4.00 5.56
C ALA A 282 7.55 -5.12 6.34
N LEU A 283 6.79 -5.82 7.17
CA LEU A 283 7.30 -6.86 8.06
C LEU A 283 6.60 -8.19 7.77
N LEU A 284 7.32 -9.29 7.90
CA LEU A 284 6.76 -10.63 7.98
C LEU A 284 7.00 -11.18 9.38
N LEU A 285 5.90 -11.44 10.10
CA LEU A 285 5.90 -11.99 11.44
C LEU A 285 5.57 -13.49 11.36
N LYS A 286 6.45 -14.33 11.88
CA LYS A 286 6.23 -15.77 11.99
C LYS A 286 6.09 -16.17 13.44
N ASP A 287 5.18 -17.10 13.72
CA ASP A 287 5.00 -17.63 15.07
C ASP A 287 6.32 -18.26 15.56
N ALA A 288 6.82 -17.77 16.70
CA ALA A 288 8.07 -18.17 17.32
C ALA A 288 7.87 -18.80 18.72
N GLY A 289 6.67 -19.31 18.98
CA GLY A 289 6.35 -20.02 20.22
C GLY A 289 5.58 -19.17 21.22
N ASP A 290 5.50 -19.67 22.45
CA ASP A 290 4.81 -19.00 23.54
C ASP A 290 5.58 -17.75 24.02
N GLU A 291 4.86 -16.79 24.58
CA GLU A 291 5.47 -15.66 25.29
C GLU A 291 6.42 -16.15 26.40
N PRO A 292 7.47 -15.36 26.76
CA PRO A 292 8.39 -15.72 27.83
C PRO A 292 7.67 -16.07 29.15
N ALA A 293 8.12 -17.15 29.80
CA ALA A 293 7.52 -17.62 31.05
C ALA A 293 7.57 -16.54 32.16
N GLY A 294 6.51 -16.47 32.96
CA GLY A 294 6.40 -15.49 34.06
C GLY A 294 5.89 -14.11 33.63
N THR A 295 5.61 -13.88 32.35
CA THR A 295 5.01 -12.62 31.88
C THR A 295 3.56 -12.51 32.35
N MET A 296 3.21 -11.43 33.06
CA MET A 296 1.85 -11.15 33.55
C MET A 296 1.24 -9.92 32.83
N PRO A 297 -0.08 -9.90 32.55
CA PRO A 297 -1.02 -11.03 32.55
C PRO A 297 -0.56 -12.17 31.62
N PRO A 298 -1.11 -13.40 31.70
CA PRO A 298 -0.59 -14.57 30.94
C PRO A 298 -0.54 -14.36 29.41
N CYS A 299 -1.34 -13.45 28.87
CA CYS A 299 -1.21 -12.94 27.52
C CYS A 299 -1.73 -11.50 27.45
N ALA A 300 -1.45 -10.79 26.34
CA ALA A 300 -1.85 -9.39 26.15
C ALA A 300 -3.36 -9.13 26.38
N ASN A 301 -4.23 -10.05 25.94
CA ASN A 301 -5.68 -10.01 26.15
C ASN A 301 -6.13 -11.29 26.85
N PRO A 302 -6.36 -11.29 28.18
CA PRO A 302 -6.65 -12.51 28.95
C PRO A 302 -7.78 -13.39 28.40
N GLU A 303 -8.81 -12.78 27.82
CA GLU A 303 -9.94 -13.47 27.21
C GLU A 303 -9.58 -14.23 25.92
N TRP A 304 -8.45 -13.89 25.31
CA TRP A 304 -7.93 -14.49 24.08
C TRP A 304 -6.73 -15.41 24.34
N CYS A 305 -6.35 -15.60 25.61
CA CYS A 305 -5.31 -16.56 26.00
C CYS A 305 -5.84 -17.98 25.71
N MET A 306 -5.65 -18.49 24.50
CA MET A 306 -6.16 -19.81 24.11
C MET A 306 -5.01 -20.72 23.71
N ALA A 307 -5.04 -21.97 24.17
CA ALA A 307 -4.21 -23.05 23.68
C ALA A 307 -4.67 -23.47 22.28
N GLU A 308 -3.82 -24.19 21.54
CA GLU A 308 -4.14 -24.65 20.17
C GLU A 308 -5.42 -25.51 20.11
N ASN A 309 -5.75 -26.19 21.20
CA ASN A 309 -6.97 -26.98 21.34
C ASN A 309 -8.23 -26.15 21.68
N GLY A 310 -8.13 -24.81 21.70
CA GLY A 310 -9.24 -23.92 22.02
C GLY A 310 -9.59 -23.83 23.51
N THR A 311 -8.69 -24.22 24.41
CA THR A 311 -8.91 -24.05 25.85
C THR A 311 -8.26 -22.77 26.39
N LEU A 312 -8.93 -22.09 27.31
CA LEU A 312 -8.40 -20.87 27.95
C LEU A 312 -7.15 -21.20 28.80
N ILE A 313 -6.04 -20.54 28.49
CA ILE A 313 -4.79 -20.58 29.24
C ILE A 313 -4.89 -19.60 30.40
N GLY A 314 -4.62 -20.09 31.62
CA GLY A 314 -4.51 -19.21 32.79
C GLY A 314 -5.83 -18.92 33.50
N HIS A 315 -6.60 -19.96 33.84
CA HIS A 315 -7.64 -19.83 34.86
C HIS A 315 -7.06 -19.08 36.08
N TYR A 316 -7.46 -17.82 36.27
CA TYR A 316 -7.80 -17.36 37.61
C TYR A 316 -8.84 -18.37 38.09
N ARG A 317 -8.42 -19.41 38.81
CA ARG A 317 -9.30 -20.09 39.74
C ARG A 317 -9.82 -18.95 40.64
N ARG A 318 -11.00 -18.42 40.33
CA ARG A 318 -11.80 -17.73 41.34
C ARG A 318 -11.86 -18.74 42.48
N ARG A 319 -11.09 -18.51 43.55
CA ARG A 319 -11.34 -19.20 44.81
C ARG A 319 -12.82 -18.95 45.06
N ARG A 320 -13.65 -19.97 44.95
CA ARG A 320 -14.96 -19.93 45.58
C ARG A 320 -14.64 -19.67 47.04
N LEU A 321 -14.94 -18.47 47.51
CA LEU A 321 -15.08 -18.21 48.93
C LEU A 321 -16.21 -19.15 49.37
N HIS A 322 -15.82 -20.26 49.97
CA HIS A 322 -16.66 -21.08 50.83
C HIS A 322 -16.27 -20.73 52.26
#